data_AF-A0A6N4TL66-F1
#
_entry.id   AF-A0A6N4TL66-F1
#
_cell.length_a   1.000
_cell.length_b   1.000
_cell.length_c   1.000
_cell.angle_alpha   90.00
_cell.angle_beta   90.00
_cell.angle_gamma   90.00
#
_symmetry.space_group_name_H-M   'P 1'
#
loop_
_entity.id
_entity.type
_entity.pdbx_description
1 polymer ?
#
loop_
_entity_poly.entity_id
_entity_poly.type
_entity_poly.pdbx_seq_one_letter_code
_entity_poly.pdbx_strand_id
1 'polypeptide(L)'
;MENKSLAEYENIKEFLELLDYHDMNNEKKQLEFIIDYVDSAEKHFNEVLQELKDVKNELHTIQNKTIKAAAIRTADNITVKVKSAKHTLLDLKQHIKNTIDKGLKEFKEKGKDALTSTMEKLNIKGMLQTMKNNFDHINQQADKEIDHLTKLGDEIHAVNHHFKNIGRAIMGKQISNTNPRNNDKGMISHIQNALFHVMDKMTVLSQKAQHGIEKIEKRETEVKERHSVKQSLHEIKKNRIPEKSSHKEVNQERG
;
A
#
# COMPACT_ATOMS: atom_id res chain seq x y z
N MET A 1 12.15 -8.97 16.69
CA MET A 1 12.30 -9.69 15.42
C MET A 1 13.49 -9.09 14.72
N GLU A 2 14.45 -9.92 14.30
CA GLU A 2 15.55 -9.46 13.45
C GLU A 2 14.99 -8.73 12.24
N ASN A 3 15.54 -7.54 11.97
CA ASN A 3 15.19 -6.67 10.85
C ASN A 3 15.79 -7.22 9.54
N LYS A 4 15.54 -8.51 9.28
CA LYS A 4 16.05 -9.25 8.14
C LYS A 4 15.11 -9.05 6.95
N SER A 5 15.63 -8.60 5.81
CA SER A 5 14.87 -8.49 4.57
C SER A 5 14.32 -9.85 4.14
N LEU A 6 13.14 -9.88 3.50
CA LEU A 6 12.61 -11.11 2.92
C LEU A 6 13.56 -11.71 1.86
N ALA A 7 14.30 -10.88 1.14
CA ALA A 7 15.24 -11.33 0.10
C ALA A 7 16.43 -12.14 0.65
N GLU A 8 16.72 -12.04 1.96
CA GLU A 8 17.88 -12.67 2.57
C GLU A 8 17.58 -14.07 3.15
N TYR A 9 16.33 -14.52 3.13
CA TYR A 9 16.00 -15.86 3.57
C TYR A 9 16.25 -16.88 2.46
N GLU A 10 16.94 -17.97 2.81
CA GLU A 10 17.40 -18.96 1.84
C GLU A 10 16.23 -19.66 1.13
N ASN A 11 15.17 -19.99 1.88
CA ASN A 11 13.93 -20.54 1.34
C ASN A 11 13.29 -19.61 0.28
N ILE A 12 13.37 -18.29 0.44
CA ILE A 12 12.80 -17.33 -0.51
C ILE A 12 13.65 -17.29 -1.78
N LYS A 13 14.98 -17.34 -1.66
CA LYS A 13 15.88 -17.43 -2.82
C LYS A 13 15.67 -18.72 -3.60
N GLU A 14 15.66 -19.85 -2.90
CA GLU A 14 15.40 -21.17 -3.49
C GLU A 14 14.07 -21.18 -4.25
N PHE A 15 13.02 -20.62 -3.64
CA PHE A 15 11.71 -20.55 -4.29
C PHE A 15 11.70 -19.66 -5.54
N LEU A 16 12.41 -18.52 -5.53
CA LEU A 16 12.58 -17.67 -6.71
C LEU A 16 13.34 -18.37 -7.84
N GLU A 17 14.36 -19.15 -7.52
CA GLU A 17 15.12 -19.96 -8.48
C GLU A 17 14.24 -21.06 -9.08
N LEU A 18 13.42 -21.74 -8.28
CA LEU A 18 12.48 -22.75 -8.77
C LEU A 18 11.41 -22.16 -9.70
N LEU A 19 10.90 -20.96 -9.41
CA LEU A 19 9.98 -20.27 -10.31
C LEU A 19 10.63 -19.98 -11.66
N ASP A 20 11.90 -19.56 -11.66
CA ASP A 20 12.68 -19.30 -12.88
C ASP A 20 12.89 -20.58 -13.69
N TYR A 21 13.34 -21.65 -13.02
CA TYR A 21 13.59 -22.96 -13.62
C TYR A 21 12.34 -23.57 -14.30
N HIS A 22 11.14 -23.26 -13.79
CA HIS A 22 9.86 -23.73 -14.33
C HIS A 22 9.14 -22.75 -15.27
N ASP A 23 9.85 -21.71 -15.75
CA ASP A 23 9.36 -20.66 -16.64
C ASP A 23 8.20 -19.82 -16.05
N MET A 24 8.06 -19.78 -14.71
CA MET A 24 7.02 -19.04 -13.98
C MET A 24 7.43 -17.57 -13.77
N ASN A 25 7.78 -16.92 -14.89
CA ASN A 25 8.34 -15.57 -14.93
C ASN A 25 7.41 -14.48 -14.37
N ASN A 26 6.08 -14.68 -14.47
CA ASN A 26 5.12 -13.71 -13.95
C ASN A 26 5.05 -13.79 -12.43
N GLU A 27 4.97 -15.01 -11.90
CA GLU A 27 4.93 -15.33 -10.49
C GLU A 27 6.21 -14.88 -9.79
N LYS A 28 7.37 -15.12 -10.39
CA LYS A 28 8.67 -14.63 -9.91
C LYS A 28 8.65 -13.11 -9.75
N LYS A 29 8.23 -12.37 -10.77
CA LYS A 29 8.12 -10.89 -10.73
C LYS A 29 7.14 -10.40 -9.67
N GLN A 30 6.05 -11.11 -9.44
CA GLN A 30 5.11 -10.76 -8.37
C GLN A 30 5.74 -10.96 -6.99
N LEU A 31 6.46 -12.08 -6.80
CA LEU A 31 7.15 -12.37 -5.55
C LEU A 31 8.29 -11.36 -5.27
N GLU A 32 9.12 -11.05 -6.27
CA GLU A 32 10.15 -10.01 -6.17
C GLU A 32 9.54 -8.65 -5.80
N PHE A 33 8.41 -8.30 -6.41
CA PHE A 33 7.72 -7.05 -6.12
C PHE A 33 7.22 -6.98 -4.67
N ILE A 34 6.57 -8.03 -4.15
CA ILE A 34 6.06 -8.00 -2.77
C ILE A 34 7.20 -8.00 -1.75
N ILE A 35 8.33 -8.64 -2.04
CA ILE A 35 9.54 -8.60 -1.21
C ILE A 35 10.05 -7.16 -1.07
N ASP A 36 10.29 -6.48 -2.20
CA ASP A 36 10.74 -5.08 -2.22
C ASP A 36 9.71 -4.13 -1.59
N TYR A 37 8.42 -4.39 -1.81
CA TYR A 37 7.35 -3.62 -1.21
C TYR A 37 7.33 -3.74 0.31
N VAL A 38 7.44 -4.96 0.86
CA VAL A 38 7.42 -5.19 2.31
C VAL A 38 8.61 -4.51 2.98
N ASP A 39 9.82 -4.65 2.43
CA ASP A 39 11.02 -4.03 3.00
C ASP A 39 10.95 -2.50 2.96
N SER A 40 10.47 -1.95 1.83
CA SER A 40 10.22 -0.51 1.69
C SER A 40 9.18 -0.01 2.70
N ALA A 41 8.06 -0.73 2.86
CA ALA A 41 7.01 -0.35 3.80
C ALA A 41 7.49 -0.40 5.25
N GLU A 42 8.27 -1.41 5.63
CA GLU A 42 8.84 -1.55 6.98
C GLU A 42 9.75 -0.36 7.33
N LYS A 43 10.59 0.07 6.38
CA LYS A 43 11.43 1.28 6.53
C LYS A 43 10.58 2.53 6.77
N HIS A 44 9.58 2.79 5.93
CA HIS A 44 8.72 3.98 6.07
C HIS A 44 7.93 3.97 7.37
N PHE A 45 7.45 2.80 7.83
CA PHE A 45 6.82 2.70 9.15
C PHE A 45 7.76 3.09 10.28
N ASN A 46 9.02 2.67 10.24
CA ASN A 46 10.00 3.04 11.27
C ASN A 46 10.26 4.55 11.29
N GLU A 47 10.41 5.17 10.11
CA GLU A 47 10.61 6.61 10.00
C GLU A 47 9.40 7.39 10.51
N VAL A 48 8.18 7.02 10.10
CA VAL A 48 6.95 7.70 10.54
C VAL A 48 6.75 7.57 12.05
N LEU A 49 6.99 6.37 12.62
CA LEU A 49 6.86 6.18 14.06
C LEU A 49 7.90 6.96 14.85
N GLN A 50 9.09 7.14 14.30
CA GLN A 50 10.13 7.96 14.91
C GLN A 50 9.75 9.45 14.83
N GLU A 51 9.30 9.93 13.67
CA GLU A 51 8.82 11.31 13.49
C GLU A 51 7.66 11.65 14.43
N LEU A 52 6.65 10.79 14.54
CA LEU A 52 5.53 10.98 15.47
C LEU A 52 5.98 11.00 16.93
N LYS A 53 6.99 10.21 17.28
CA LYS A 53 7.58 10.22 18.63
C LYS A 53 8.30 11.54 18.90
N ASP A 54 9.05 12.05 17.92
CA ASP A 54 9.79 13.31 18.05
C ASP A 54 8.82 14.49 18.17
N VAL A 55 7.81 14.55 17.30
CA VAL A 55 6.71 15.53 17.38
C VAL A 55 6.08 15.48 18.76
N LYS A 56 5.74 14.29 19.26
CA LYS A 56 5.15 14.13 20.60
C LYS A 56 6.04 14.70 21.72
N ASN A 57 7.35 14.51 21.63
CA ASN A 57 8.30 15.08 22.60
C ASN A 57 8.29 16.62 22.57
N GLU A 58 8.18 17.21 21.37
CA GLU A 58 8.12 18.67 21.20
C GLU A 58 6.83 19.29 21.79
N LEU A 59 5.73 18.54 21.82
CA LEU A 59 4.45 19.00 22.39
C LEU A 59 4.50 19.33 23.89
N HIS A 60 5.52 18.85 24.61
CA HIS A 60 5.67 19.16 26.02
C HIS A 60 5.88 20.67 26.29
N THR A 61 6.39 21.40 25.30
CA THR A 61 6.65 22.85 25.35
C THR A 61 5.40 23.72 25.18
N ILE A 62 4.26 23.15 24.79
CA ILE A 62 3.01 23.90 24.58
C ILE A 62 2.47 24.41 25.92
N GLN A 63 2.29 25.73 26.02
CA GLN A 63 1.72 26.39 27.21
C GLN A 63 0.19 26.21 27.32
N ASN A 64 -0.53 26.31 26.20
CA ASN A 64 -1.99 26.16 26.20
C ASN A 64 -2.38 24.69 26.43
N LYS A 65 -2.97 24.40 27.59
CA LYS A 65 -3.32 23.02 28.01
C LYS A 65 -4.30 22.33 27.04
N THR A 66 -5.25 23.06 26.49
CA THR A 66 -6.25 22.52 25.54
C THR A 66 -5.59 22.16 24.21
N ILE A 67 -4.77 23.06 23.65
CA ILE A 67 -4.00 22.79 22.43
C ILE A 67 -3.05 21.62 22.65
N LYS A 68 -2.35 21.59 23.80
CA LYS A 68 -1.44 20.50 24.17
C LYS A 68 -2.15 19.15 24.23
N ALA A 69 -3.31 19.09 24.88
CA ALA A 69 -4.07 17.85 25.00
C ALA A 69 -4.57 17.36 23.63
N ALA A 70 -5.11 18.26 22.80
CA ALA A 70 -5.56 17.93 21.45
C ALA A 70 -4.39 17.44 20.57
N ALA A 71 -3.26 18.16 20.60
CA ALA A 71 -2.04 17.82 19.90
C ALA A 71 -1.53 16.41 20.24
N ILE A 72 -1.43 16.10 21.54
CA ILE A 72 -0.96 14.79 22.01
C ILE A 72 -1.93 13.70 21.57
N ARG A 73 -3.24 13.94 21.71
CA ARG A 73 -4.28 13.00 21.28
C ARG A 73 -4.18 12.71 19.78
N THR A 74 -4.01 13.74 18.96
CA THR A 74 -3.86 13.61 17.51
C THR A 74 -2.63 12.77 17.16
N ALA A 75 -1.46 13.08 17.74
CA ALA A 75 -0.24 12.30 17.51
C ALA A 75 -0.40 10.83 17.95
N ASP A 76 -1.05 10.59 19.09
CA ASP A 76 -1.32 9.24 19.61
C ASP A 76 -2.29 8.45 18.72
N ASN A 77 -3.38 9.08 18.25
CA ASN A 77 -4.34 8.45 17.36
C ASN A 77 -3.68 7.95 16.07
N ILE A 78 -2.86 8.80 15.44
CA ILE A 78 -2.15 8.43 14.22
C ILE A 78 -1.07 7.39 14.51
N THR A 79 -0.33 7.52 15.62
CA THR A 79 0.65 6.51 16.05
C THR A 79 0.03 5.13 16.20
N VAL A 80 -1.17 5.03 16.79
CA VAL A 80 -1.89 3.76 16.94
C VAL A 80 -2.23 3.15 15.57
N LYS A 81 -2.72 3.96 14.63
CA LYS A 81 -3.05 3.48 13.27
C LYS A 81 -1.82 3.00 12.51
N VAL A 82 -0.73 3.76 12.57
CA VAL A 82 0.55 3.40 11.95
C VAL A 82 1.10 2.10 12.57
N LYS A 83 1.06 1.94 13.90
CA LYS A 83 1.47 0.70 14.57
C LYS A 83 0.61 -0.51 14.15
N SER A 84 -0.71 -0.32 14.03
CA SER A 84 -1.61 -1.38 13.57
C SER A 84 -1.27 -1.82 12.14
N ALA A 85 -1.07 -0.88 11.23
CA ALA A 85 -0.70 -1.18 9.85
C ALA A 85 0.69 -1.86 9.77
N LYS A 86 1.65 -1.43 10.60
CA LYS A 86 2.95 -2.11 10.74
C LYS A 86 2.79 -3.55 11.24
N HIS A 87 1.90 -3.81 12.19
CA HIS A 87 1.64 -5.16 12.67
C HIS A 87 1.07 -6.04 11.55
N THR A 88 0.09 -5.54 10.79
CA THR A 88 -0.42 -6.22 9.59
C THR A 88 0.69 -6.54 8.60
N LEU A 89 1.62 -5.61 8.36
CA LEU A 89 2.77 -5.87 7.48
C LEU A 89 3.65 -7.03 7.99
N LEU A 90 3.90 -7.09 9.29
CA LEU A 90 4.69 -8.17 9.90
C LEU A 90 3.98 -9.52 9.81
N ASP A 91 2.65 -9.54 9.97
CA ASP A 91 1.85 -10.75 9.78
C ASP A 91 1.91 -11.24 8.33
N LEU A 92 1.83 -10.32 7.36
CA LEU A 92 2.02 -10.64 5.94
C LEU A 92 3.42 -11.18 5.66
N LYS A 93 4.46 -10.56 6.24
CA LYS A 93 5.86 -11.03 6.15
C LYS A 93 6.00 -12.47 6.66
N GLN A 94 5.37 -12.78 7.80
CA GLN A 94 5.38 -14.13 8.36
C GLN A 94 4.57 -15.12 7.52
N HIS A 95 3.43 -14.69 6.97
CA HIS A 95 2.62 -15.50 6.06
C HIS A 95 3.40 -15.88 4.79
N ILE A 96 4.13 -14.94 4.18
CA ILE A 96 4.96 -15.19 3.00
C ILE A 96 5.99 -16.29 3.29
N LYS A 97 6.75 -16.14 4.38
CA LYS A 97 7.76 -17.13 4.81
C LYS A 97 7.14 -18.50 5.02
N ASN A 98 6.10 -18.59 5.83
CA ASN A 98 5.45 -19.85 6.17
C ASN A 98 4.84 -20.55 4.94
N THR A 99 4.31 -19.77 4.00
CA THR A 99 3.69 -20.31 2.77
C THR A 99 4.75 -20.85 1.84
N ILE A 100 5.87 -20.14 1.65
CA ILE A 100 7.00 -20.60 0.86
C ILE A 100 7.65 -21.84 1.47
N ASP A 101 7.87 -21.86 2.79
CA ASP A 101 8.43 -23.03 3.49
C ASP A 101 7.58 -24.30 3.28
N LYS A 102 6.26 -24.16 3.29
CA LYS A 102 5.35 -25.27 2.98
C LYS A 102 5.42 -25.65 1.50
N GLY A 103 5.46 -24.65 0.61
CA GLY A 103 5.60 -24.86 -0.83
C GLY A 103 6.83 -25.66 -1.21
N LEU A 104 8.00 -25.33 -0.65
CA LEU A 104 9.25 -26.06 -0.89
C LEU A 104 9.20 -27.51 -0.40
N LYS A 105 8.53 -27.77 0.73
CA LYS A 105 8.33 -29.14 1.22
C LYS A 105 7.44 -29.96 0.28
N GLU A 106 6.33 -29.36 -0.18
CA GLU A 106 5.39 -30.01 -1.09
C GLU A 106 5.95 -30.18 -2.52
N PHE A 107 6.91 -29.33 -2.92
CA PHE A 107 7.55 -29.38 -4.24
C PHE A 107 8.24 -30.73 -4.51
N LYS A 108 8.79 -31.39 -3.49
CA LYS A 108 9.44 -32.71 -3.63
C LYS A 108 8.51 -33.80 -4.16
N GLU A 109 7.21 -33.69 -3.87
CA GLU A 109 6.21 -34.67 -4.27
C GLU A 109 5.39 -34.21 -5.48
N LYS A 110 5.08 -32.90 -5.55
CA LYS A 110 4.12 -32.35 -6.52
C LYS A 110 4.77 -31.51 -7.62
N GLY A 111 6.08 -31.26 -7.55
CA GLY A 111 6.81 -30.46 -8.53
C GLY A 111 6.16 -29.09 -8.76
N LYS A 112 6.02 -28.71 -10.04
CA LYS A 112 5.49 -27.41 -10.47
C LYS A 112 4.10 -27.08 -9.89
N ASP A 113 3.25 -28.08 -9.62
CA ASP A 113 1.93 -27.84 -9.07
C ASP A 113 1.99 -27.26 -7.64
N ALA A 114 3.01 -27.63 -6.86
CA ALA A 114 3.25 -27.01 -5.55
C ALA A 114 3.63 -25.53 -5.69
N LEU A 115 4.41 -25.17 -6.72
CA LEU A 115 4.79 -23.77 -6.95
C LEU A 115 3.56 -22.92 -7.30
N THR A 116 2.73 -23.39 -8.22
CA THR A 116 1.46 -22.72 -8.59
C THR A 116 0.56 -22.56 -7.37
N SER A 117 0.32 -23.64 -6.62
CA SER A 117 -0.52 -23.59 -5.41
C SER A 117 0.05 -22.65 -4.34
N THR A 118 1.37 -22.58 -4.21
CA THR A 118 2.04 -21.67 -3.27
C THR A 118 1.81 -20.22 -3.67
N MET A 119 1.95 -19.88 -4.95
CA MET A 119 1.68 -18.52 -5.45
C MET A 119 0.22 -18.11 -5.27
N GLU A 120 -0.72 -19.02 -5.49
CA GLU A 120 -2.14 -18.79 -5.21
C GLU A 120 -2.40 -18.52 -3.71
N LYS A 121 -1.81 -19.33 -2.82
CA LYS A 121 -1.91 -19.18 -1.35
C LYS A 121 -1.23 -17.90 -0.84
N LEU A 122 -0.20 -17.42 -1.53
CA LEU A 122 0.39 -16.12 -1.23
C LEU A 122 -0.58 -14.98 -1.50
N ASN A 123 -1.48 -15.10 -2.49
CA ASN A 123 -2.49 -14.09 -2.82
C ASN A 123 -1.92 -12.65 -2.78
N ILE A 124 -0.84 -12.43 -3.53
CA ILE A 124 -0.05 -11.19 -3.47
C ILE A 124 -0.92 -9.96 -3.74
N LYS A 125 -1.85 -10.05 -4.70
CA LYS A 125 -2.83 -8.99 -4.97
C LYS A 125 -3.64 -8.63 -3.72
N GLY A 126 -4.16 -9.63 -3.01
CA GLY A 126 -4.92 -9.42 -1.77
C GLY A 126 -4.09 -8.79 -0.65
N MET A 127 -2.81 -9.16 -0.54
CA MET A 127 -1.89 -8.52 0.42
C MET A 127 -1.66 -7.05 0.10
N LEU A 128 -1.38 -6.73 -1.17
CA LEU A 128 -1.21 -5.35 -1.62
C LEU A 128 -2.47 -4.52 -1.38
N GLN A 129 -3.65 -5.08 -1.66
CA GLN A 129 -4.94 -4.42 -1.40
C GLN A 129 -5.15 -4.14 0.09
N THR A 130 -4.81 -5.10 0.95
CA THR A 130 -4.91 -4.96 2.40
C THR A 130 -4.04 -3.80 2.90
N MET A 131 -2.79 -3.74 2.43
CA MET A 131 -1.88 -2.65 2.83
C MET A 131 -2.30 -1.31 2.25
N LYS A 132 -2.73 -1.26 0.98
CA LYS A 132 -3.29 -0.05 0.37
C LYS A 132 -4.43 0.52 1.20
N ASN A 133 -5.39 -0.32 1.60
CA ASN A 133 -6.53 0.09 2.43
C ASN A 133 -6.08 0.63 3.80
N ASN A 134 -5.08 0.01 4.42
CA ASN A 134 -4.51 0.50 5.68
C ASN A 134 -3.89 1.90 5.53
N PHE A 135 -3.16 2.15 4.45
CA PHE A 135 -2.56 3.44 4.16
C PHE A 135 -3.59 4.52 3.85
N ASP A 136 -4.58 4.20 3.03
CA ASP A 136 -5.69 5.11 2.72
C ASP A 136 -6.47 5.47 4.00
N HIS A 137 -6.66 4.52 4.91
CA HIS A 137 -7.32 4.77 6.20
C HIS A 137 -6.48 5.66 7.13
N ILE A 138 -5.15 5.50 7.15
CA ILE A 138 -4.26 6.40 7.89
C ILE A 138 -4.38 7.82 7.34
N ASN A 139 -4.38 7.99 6.01
CA ASN A 139 -4.52 9.29 5.37
C ASN A 139 -5.85 9.97 5.73
N GLN A 140 -6.96 9.23 5.63
CA GLN A 140 -8.28 9.73 6.01
C GLN A 140 -8.35 10.13 7.49
N GLN A 141 -7.66 9.41 8.37
CA GLN A 141 -7.62 9.78 9.79
C GLN A 141 -6.75 11.01 10.02
N ALA A 142 -5.59 11.11 9.36
CA ALA A 142 -4.71 12.27 9.46
C ALA A 142 -5.41 13.55 8.99
N ASP A 143 -6.10 13.48 7.85
CA ASP A 143 -6.90 14.58 7.30
C ASP A 143 -7.97 15.09 8.30
N LYS A 144 -8.71 14.17 8.92
CA LYS A 144 -9.71 14.50 9.96
C LYS A 144 -9.09 15.15 11.20
N GLU A 145 -7.91 14.69 11.61
CA GLU A 145 -7.20 15.25 12.75
C GLU A 145 -6.65 16.65 12.44
N ILE A 146 -6.15 16.88 11.22
CA ILE A 146 -5.73 18.20 10.73
C ILE A 146 -6.90 19.17 10.77
N ASP A 147 -8.06 18.78 10.25
CA ASP A 147 -9.29 19.57 10.27
C ASP A 147 -9.73 19.93 11.69
N HIS A 148 -9.67 18.96 12.61
CA HIS A 148 -10.01 19.17 14.01
C HIS A 148 -9.05 20.16 14.69
N LEU A 149 -7.74 20.04 14.43
CA LEU A 149 -6.74 20.97 14.95
C LEU A 149 -6.91 22.38 14.38
N THR A 150 -7.27 22.51 13.10
CA THR A 150 -7.57 23.82 12.47
C THR A 150 -8.73 24.50 13.19
N LYS A 151 -9.87 23.80 13.32
CA LYS A 151 -11.07 24.33 13.98
C LYS A 151 -10.80 24.74 15.43
N LEU A 152 -10.13 23.88 16.19
CA LEU A 152 -9.75 24.18 17.58
C LEU A 152 -8.84 25.40 17.66
N GLY A 153 -7.86 25.51 16.75
CA GLY A 153 -6.97 26.66 16.68
C GLY A 153 -7.71 27.96 16.45
N ASP A 154 -8.65 27.96 15.52
CA ASP A 154 -9.44 29.13 15.14
C ASP A 154 -10.39 29.56 16.27
N GLU A 155 -11.04 28.61 16.94
CA GLU A 155 -11.88 28.88 18.11
C GLU A 155 -11.09 29.48 19.28
N ILE A 156 -9.93 28.90 19.62
CA ILE A 156 -9.08 29.41 20.70
C ILE A 156 -8.55 30.81 20.35
N HIS A 157 -8.21 31.05 19.08
CA HIS A 157 -7.77 32.37 18.62
C HIS A 157 -8.88 33.42 18.76
N ALA A 158 -10.11 33.09 18.36
CA ALA A 158 -11.26 33.96 18.54
C ALA A 158 -11.53 34.25 20.02
N VAL A 159 -11.51 33.23 20.89
CA VAL A 159 -11.71 33.38 22.34
C VAL A 159 -10.64 34.27 22.98
N ASN A 160 -9.36 34.07 22.64
CA ASN A 160 -8.28 34.94 23.12
C ASN A 160 -8.46 36.39 22.68
N HIS A 161 -8.93 36.60 21.45
CA HIS A 161 -9.24 37.93 20.95
C HIS A 161 -10.40 38.58 21.72
N HIS A 162 -11.46 37.82 22.04
CA HIS A 162 -12.56 38.30 22.89
C HIS A 162 -12.07 38.71 24.28
N PHE A 163 -11.25 37.89 24.94
CA PHE A 163 -10.66 38.25 26.23
C PHE A 163 -9.81 39.52 26.16
N LYS A 164 -9.02 39.69 25.08
CA LYS A 164 -8.25 40.92 24.86
C LYS A 164 -9.15 42.15 24.72
N ASN A 165 -10.26 42.02 23.99
CA ASN A 165 -11.23 43.10 23.84
C ASN A 165 -11.96 43.43 25.14
N ILE A 166 -12.29 42.43 25.96
CA ILE A 166 -12.84 42.64 27.32
C ILE A 166 -11.85 43.47 28.15
N GLY A 167 -10.58 43.10 28.16
CA GLY A 167 -9.54 43.86 28.88
C GLY A 167 -9.38 45.29 28.36
N ARG A 168 -9.44 45.50 27.03
CA ARG A 168 -9.42 46.84 26.42
C ARG A 168 -10.62 47.68 26.88
N ALA A 169 -11.82 47.11 26.88
CA ALA A 169 -13.03 47.79 27.31
C ALA A 169 -12.94 48.21 28.79
N ILE A 170 -12.45 47.33 29.67
CA ILE A 170 -12.22 47.64 31.09
C ILE A 170 -11.23 48.80 31.26
N MET A 171 -10.21 48.88 30.41
CA MET A 171 -9.22 49.97 30.41
C MET A 171 -9.70 51.23 29.64
N GLY A 172 -10.96 51.30 29.18
CA GLY A 172 -11.49 52.41 28.39
C GLY A 172 -10.89 52.54 26.99
N LYS A 173 -10.22 51.50 26.48
CA LYS A 173 -9.63 51.47 25.13
C LYS A 173 -10.64 50.94 24.13
N GLN A 174 -10.57 51.43 22.89
CA GLN A 174 -11.38 50.95 21.78
C GLN A 174 -11.13 49.45 21.53
N ILE A 175 -12.22 48.69 21.36
CA ILE A 175 -12.20 47.28 20.95
C ILE A 175 -11.71 47.14 19.50
N SER A 176 -11.00 46.06 19.18
CA SER A 176 -10.55 45.77 17.81
C SER A 176 -11.37 44.66 17.15
N ASN A 177 -11.37 44.59 15.82
CA ASN A 177 -11.90 43.43 15.09
C ASN A 177 -10.89 42.28 15.10
N THR A 178 -11.40 41.04 15.06
CA THR A 178 -10.55 39.85 15.02
C THR A 178 -9.95 39.65 13.64
N ASN A 179 -8.64 39.43 13.57
CA ASN A 179 -7.98 38.98 12.34
C ASN A 179 -7.96 37.44 12.33
N PRO A 180 -7.99 36.80 11.14
CA PRO A 180 -7.86 35.36 11.04
C PRO A 180 -6.56 34.86 11.67
N ARG A 181 -6.58 33.64 12.19
CA ARG A 181 -5.39 32.98 12.75
C ARG A 181 -4.36 32.75 11.64
N ASN A 182 -3.08 32.94 11.96
CA ASN A 182 -2.03 32.48 11.05
C ASN A 182 -1.90 30.95 11.20
N ASN A 183 -2.33 30.22 10.17
CA ASN A 183 -2.33 28.74 10.16
C ASN A 183 -0.93 28.14 9.96
N ASP A 184 0.05 28.93 9.52
CA ASP A 184 1.41 28.49 9.22
C ASP A 184 2.37 28.70 10.40
N LYS A 185 1.83 29.07 11.57
CA LYS A 185 2.64 29.40 12.75
C LYS A 185 2.15 28.70 14.00
N GLY A 186 3.12 28.39 14.86
CA GLY A 186 2.90 27.80 16.18
C GLY A 186 2.71 26.29 16.14
N MET A 187 2.46 25.73 17.32
CA MET A 187 2.50 24.28 17.52
C MET A 187 1.40 23.50 16.80
N ILE A 188 0.25 24.14 16.52
CA ILE A 188 -0.80 23.53 15.70
C ILE A 188 -0.28 23.27 14.27
N SER A 189 0.34 24.28 13.66
CA SER A 189 0.94 24.16 12.32
C SER A 189 2.03 23.08 12.29
N HIS A 190 2.88 23.04 13.33
CA HIS A 190 3.93 22.03 13.44
C HIS A 190 3.38 20.60 13.42
N ILE A 191 2.30 20.31 14.15
CA ILE A 191 1.67 18.98 14.14
C ILE A 191 1.01 18.70 12.80
N GLN A 192 0.35 19.70 12.21
CA GLN A 192 -0.28 19.55 10.90
C GLN A 192 0.77 19.19 9.83
N ASN A 193 1.94 19.84 9.85
CA ASN A 193 3.05 19.51 8.97
C ASN A 193 3.55 18.08 9.17
N ALA A 194 3.70 17.63 10.41
CA ALA A 194 4.05 16.24 10.68
C ALA A 194 2.99 15.27 10.12
N LEU A 195 1.70 15.59 10.25
CA LEU A 195 0.64 14.76 9.68
C LEU A 195 0.66 14.76 8.15
N PHE A 196 0.97 15.88 7.50
CA PHE A 196 1.16 15.93 6.05
C PHE A 196 2.34 15.03 5.62
N HIS A 197 3.46 15.04 6.34
CA HIS A 197 4.56 14.11 6.05
C HIS A 197 4.16 12.64 6.22
N VAL A 198 3.35 12.31 7.24
CA VAL A 198 2.78 10.97 7.36
C VAL A 198 1.94 10.65 6.12
N MET A 199 1.06 11.57 5.71
CA MET A 199 0.20 11.38 4.55
C MET A 199 0.98 11.18 3.25
N ASP A 200 2.06 11.93 3.04
CA ASP A 200 2.93 11.78 1.87
C ASP A 200 3.53 10.38 1.81
N LYS A 201 4.11 9.90 2.91
CA LYS A 201 4.70 8.55 2.99
C LYS A 201 3.67 7.45 2.76
N MET A 202 2.50 7.56 3.36
CA MET A 202 1.41 6.59 3.15
C MET A 202 0.87 6.63 1.72
N THR A 203 0.81 7.81 1.10
CA THR A 203 0.37 7.98 -0.30
C THR A 203 1.34 7.30 -1.26
N VAL A 204 2.65 7.50 -1.07
CA VAL A 204 3.68 6.81 -1.87
C VAL A 204 3.54 5.30 -1.78
N LEU A 205 3.34 4.75 -0.58
CA LEU A 205 3.16 3.31 -0.39
C LEU A 205 1.83 2.80 -0.96
N SER A 206 0.74 3.54 -0.80
CA SER A 206 -0.57 3.22 -1.39
C SER A 206 -0.51 3.17 -2.92
N GLN A 207 0.16 4.16 -3.54
CA GLN A 207 0.39 4.19 -4.98
C GLN A 207 1.29 3.04 -5.45
N LYS A 208 2.36 2.72 -4.70
CA LYS A 208 3.20 1.55 -5.01
C LYS A 208 2.38 0.26 -4.97
N ALA A 209 1.53 0.08 -3.96
CA ALA A 209 0.64 -1.08 -3.85
C ALA A 209 -0.32 -1.17 -5.03
N GLN A 210 -0.95 -0.04 -5.39
CA GLN A 210 -1.87 0.08 -6.52
C GLN A 210 -1.20 -0.29 -7.84
N HIS A 211 0.01 0.21 -8.11
CA HIS A 211 0.79 -0.16 -9.28
C HIS A 211 1.12 -1.67 -9.33
N GLY A 212 1.41 -2.26 -8.18
CA GLY A 212 1.61 -3.70 -8.06
C GLY A 212 0.36 -4.49 -8.43
N ILE A 213 -0.81 -4.07 -7.93
CA ILE A 213 -2.12 -4.65 -8.25
C ILE A 213 -2.40 -4.56 -9.75
N GLU A 214 -2.25 -3.38 -10.35
CA GLU A 214 -2.49 -3.16 -11.78
C GLU A 214 -1.59 -4.03 -12.66
N LYS A 215 -0.31 -4.20 -12.27
CA LYS A 215 0.62 -5.11 -12.96
C LYS A 215 0.19 -6.56 -12.87
N ILE A 216 -0.38 -7.00 -11.75
CA ILE A 216 -0.91 -8.36 -11.58
C ILE A 216 -2.13 -8.54 -12.48
N GLU A 217 -3.10 -7.63 -12.40
CA GLU A 217 -4.35 -7.68 -13.17
C GLU A 217 -4.13 -7.64 -14.68
N LYS A 218 -3.19 -6.83 -15.15
CA LYS A 218 -2.81 -6.79 -16.56
C LYS A 218 -2.30 -8.14 -17.04
N ARG A 219 -1.43 -8.79 -16.25
CA ARG A 219 -0.87 -10.11 -16.59
C ARG A 219 -1.95 -11.21 -16.58
N GLU A 220 -2.87 -11.16 -15.61
CA GLU A 220 -4.00 -12.11 -15.54
C GLU A 220 -4.90 -11.99 -16.77
N THR A 221 -5.17 -10.77 -17.24
CA THR A 221 -5.96 -10.52 -18.44
C THR A 221 -5.24 -11.01 -19.71
N GLU A 222 -3.96 -10.70 -19.86
CA GLU A 222 -3.14 -11.17 -21.00
C GLU A 222 -3.08 -12.71 -21.08
N VAL A 223 -3.02 -13.40 -19.94
CA VAL A 223 -3.04 -14.87 -19.89
C VAL A 223 -4.40 -15.42 -20.34
N LYS A 224 -5.51 -14.83 -19.87
CA LYS A 224 -6.87 -15.23 -20.27
C LYS A 224 -7.11 -15.05 -21.76
N GLU A 225 -6.69 -13.91 -22.32
CA GLU A 225 -6.81 -13.63 -23.76
C GLU A 225 -6.00 -14.61 -24.60
N ARG A 226 -4.73 -14.88 -24.23
CA ARG A 226 -3.90 -15.87 -24.93
C ARG A 226 -4.50 -17.27 -24.87
N HIS A 227 -5.11 -17.64 -23.75
CA HIS A 227 -5.78 -18.93 -23.62
C HIS A 227 -7.02 -19.01 -24.54
N SER A 228 -7.85 -17.97 -24.57
CA SER A 228 -9.02 -17.89 -25.46
C SER A 228 -8.64 -17.96 -26.93
N VAL A 229 -7.60 -17.23 -27.36
CA VAL A 229 -7.10 -17.28 -28.75
C VAL A 229 -6.55 -18.68 -29.10
N LYS A 230 -5.86 -19.35 -28.18
CA LYS A 230 -5.40 -20.73 -28.41
C LYS A 230 -6.56 -21.71 -28.55
N GLN A 231 -7.63 -21.56 -27.75
CA GLN A 231 -8.83 -22.39 -27.86
C GLN A 231 -9.52 -22.18 -29.21
N SER A 232 -9.72 -20.93 -29.64
CA SER A 232 -10.36 -20.64 -30.93
C SER A 232 -9.52 -21.13 -32.13
N LEU A 233 -8.18 -20.99 -32.07
CA LEU A 233 -7.29 -21.56 -33.09
C LEU A 233 -7.37 -23.09 -33.15
N HIS A 234 -7.49 -23.76 -32.00
CA HIS A 234 -7.65 -25.21 -31.94
C HIS A 234 -8.99 -25.65 -32.56
N GLU A 235 -10.07 -24.92 -32.30
CA GLU A 235 -11.39 -25.18 -32.92
C GLU A 235 -11.37 -24.97 -34.43
N ILE A 236 -10.75 -23.89 -34.93
CA ILE A 236 -10.59 -23.64 -36.37
C ILE A 236 -9.78 -24.77 -37.02
N LYS A 237 -8.70 -25.24 -36.38
CA LYS A 237 -7.87 -26.32 -36.89
C LYS A 237 -8.61 -27.67 -36.91
N LYS A 238 -9.45 -27.94 -35.90
CA LYS A 238 -10.31 -29.14 -35.84
C LYS A 238 -11.40 -29.12 -36.91
N ASN A 239 -11.92 -27.95 -37.28
CA ASN A 239 -12.96 -27.78 -38.28
C ASN A 239 -12.44 -27.69 -39.73
N ARG A 240 -11.12 -27.64 -39.95
CA ARG A 240 -10.53 -27.84 -41.30
C ARG A 240 -10.49 -29.33 -41.64
N ILE A 241 -11.47 -29.79 -42.41
CA ILE A 241 -11.43 -31.09 -43.11
C ILE A 241 -10.25 -31.05 -44.11
N PRO A 242 -9.44 -32.11 -44.26
CA PRO A 242 -8.39 -32.13 -45.27
C PRO A 242 -9.02 -32.24 -46.67
N GLU A 243 -8.88 -31.20 -47.49
CA GLU A 243 -9.13 -31.29 -48.93
C GLU A 243 -8.10 -32.25 -49.55
N LYS A 244 -8.45 -33.54 -49.61
CA LYS A 244 -7.77 -34.49 -50.49
C LYS A 244 -8.22 -34.26 -51.93
N SER A 245 -7.30 -33.68 -52.71
CA SER A 245 -6.93 -34.11 -54.06
C SER A 245 -8.04 -34.72 -54.92
N SER A 246 -8.55 -33.96 -55.89
CA SER A 246 -9.14 -34.52 -57.11
C SER A 246 -8.58 -33.82 -58.35
N HIS A 247 -7.33 -34.13 -58.70
CA HIS A 247 -6.92 -34.05 -60.10
C HIS A 247 -7.63 -35.18 -60.85
N LYS A 248 -8.75 -34.84 -61.51
CA LYS A 248 -9.38 -35.70 -62.51
C LYS A 248 -8.46 -35.78 -63.72
N GLU A 249 -7.99 -36.98 -64.04
CA GLU A 249 -7.57 -37.35 -65.39
C GLU A 249 -8.70 -37.01 -66.36
N VAL A 250 -8.36 -36.27 -67.42
CA VAL A 250 -9.24 -36.01 -68.55
C VAL A 250 -8.96 -37.06 -69.62
N ASN A 251 -10.01 -37.82 -69.94
CA ASN A 251 -10.24 -38.75 -71.04
C ASN A 251 -9.45 -38.50 -72.34
N GLN A 252 -9.13 -39.59 -73.06
CA GLN A 252 -9.82 -39.88 -74.34
C GLN A 252 -9.49 -41.28 -74.91
N GLU A 253 -10.52 -42.11 -75.03
CA GLU A 253 -10.62 -43.13 -76.09
C GLU A 253 -10.87 -42.44 -77.44
N ARG A 254 -10.20 -42.91 -78.51
CA ARG A 254 -10.75 -43.13 -79.87
C ARG A 254 -9.67 -43.62 -80.82
N GLY A 255 -9.92 -44.75 -81.49
CA GLY A 255 -9.24 -45.18 -82.73
C GLY A 255 -8.54 -46.51 -82.61
#